data_AF-A0A4S2EPS2-F1
#
_entry.id   AF-A0A4S2EPS2-F1
#
_cell.length_a   1.000
_cell.length_b   1.000
_cell.length_c   1.000
_cell.angle_alpha   90.00
_cell.angle_beta   90.00
_cell.angle_gamma   90.00
#
_symmetry.space_group_name_H-M   'P 1'
#
loop_
_entity.id
_entity.type
_entity.pdbx_description
1 polymer ?
#
loop_
_entity_poly.entity_id
_entity_poly.type
_entity_poly.pdbx_seq_one_letter_code
_entity_poly.pdbx_strand_id
1 'polypeptide(L)'
;MEYYILINGSKQGPFSIDELRSKEISRNSMIWKIGQSQWLPANQIPELSNLLNEIPPEPPSCVNSMPPKTWLVESILVTLFCCMPFGIMGIVKASNVESAYNSGRIELALQYSNQAKKWVLWGFFTMLGIIALYILAVIVIAVISYVYS
;
A
#
# COMPACT_ATOMS: atom_id res chain seq x y z
N MET A 1 -30.13 28.92 9.51
CA MET A 1 -29.78 27.73 10.30
C MET A 1 -28.26 27.68 10.37
N GLU A 2 -27.70 27.36 11.53
CA GLU A 2 -26.25 27.36 11.75
C GLU A 2 -25.67 25.94 11.70
N TYR A 3 -24.52 25.84 11.04
CA TYR A 3 -23.83 24.59 10.75
C TYR A 3 -22.38 24.61 11.24
N TYR A 4 -21.90 23.49 11.74
CA TYR A 4 -20.51 23.26 12.12
C TYR A 4 -19.91 22.19 11.20
N ILE A 5 -18.67 22.38 10.79
CA ILE A 5 -17.95 21.46 9.89
C ILE A 5 -16.60 21.07 10.49
N LEU A 6 -16.11 19.89 10.11
CA LEU A 6 -14.78 19.40 10.45
C LEU A 6 -13.84 19.55 9.24
N ILE A 7 -12.89 20.49 9.31
CA ILE A 7 -11.82 20.68 8.32
C ILE A 7 -10.50 20.37 9.00
N ASN A 8 -9.71 19.42 8.46
CA ASN A 8 -8.42 19.00 9.01
C ASN A 8 -8.46 18.64 10.51
N GLY A 9 -9.56 18.01 10.95
CA GLY A 9 -9.76 17.59 12.35
C GLY A 9 -10.13 18.72 13.32
N SER A 10 -10.26 19.97 12.85
CA SER A 10 -10.70 21.10 13.67
C SER A 10 -12.17 21.45 13.39
N LYS A 11 -12.96 21.60 14.46
CA LYS A 11 -14.35 22.07 14.38
C LYS A 11 -14.36 23.56 14.05
N GLN A 12 -14.99 23.93 12.94
CA GLN A 12 -15.20 25.32 12.53
C GLN A 12 -16.69 25.64 12.43
N GLY A 13 -17.07 26.87 12.77
CA GLY A 13 -18.43 27.37 12.73
C GLY A 13 -18.72 28.37 13.86
N PRO A 14 -19.97 28.82 14.01
CA PRO A 14 -21.12 28.48 13.15
C PRO A 14 -21.03 29.13 11.76
N PHE A 15 -21.46 28.39 10.73
CA PHE A 15 -21.58 28.88 9.36
C PHE A 15 -23.03 28.79 8.88
N SER A 16 -23.42 29.73 8.04
CA SER A 16 -24.66 29.71 7.27
C SER A 16 -24.54 28.82 6.03
N ILE A 17 -25.67 28.40 5.45
CA ILE A 17 -25.67 27.56 4.24
C ILE A 17 -24.97 28.21 3.04
N ASP A 18 -25.05 29.54 2.94
CA ASP A 18 -24.40 30.31 1.89
C ASP A 18 -22.88 30.42 2.11
N GLU A 19 -22.44 30.54 3.37
CA GLU A 19 -21.01 30.47 3.70
C GLU A 19 -20.44 29.07 3.43
N LEU A 20 -21.22 28.02 3.68
CA LEU A 20 -20.82 26.64 3.35
C LEU A 20 -20.57 26.46 1.84
N ARG A 21 -21.27 27.19 0.96
CA ARG A 21 -21.01 27.17 -0.49
C ARG A 21 -19.59 27.64 -0.82
N SER A 22 -19.08 28.62 -0.07
CA SER A 22 -17.72 29.15 -0.25
C SER A 22 -16.63 28.29 0.40
N LYS A 23 -17.01 27.26 1.17
CA LYS A 23 -16.08 26.34 1.82
C LYS A 23 -15.87 25.11 0.95
N GLU A 24 -14.64 24.60 0.90
CA GLU A 24 -14.27 23.35 0.22
C GLU A 24 -14.82 22.13 1.00
N ILE A 25 -16.14 21.91 0.92
CA ILE A 25 -16.82 20.79 1.55
C ILE A 25 -16.88 19.63 0.55
N SER A 26 -16.62 18.40 1.00
CA SER A 26 -16.71 17.18 0.20
C SER A 26 -17.98 16.39 0.53
N ARG A 27 -18.38 15.41 -0.30
CA ARG A 27 -19.60 14.61 -0.07
C ARG A 27 -19.57 13.84 1.26
N ASN A 28 -18.38 13.47 1.72
CA ASN A 28 -18.17 12.74 2.97
C ASN A 28 -17.74 13.64 4.15
N SER A 29 -17.74 14.96 3.98
CA SER A 29 -17.41 15.88 5.08
C SER A 29 -18.45 15.75 6.19
N MET A 30 -17.98 15.65 7.43
CA MET A 30 -18.86 15.60 8.61
C MET A 30 -19.40 17.00 8.92
N ILE A 31 -20.72 17.09 8.98
CA ILE A 31 -21.47 18.31 9.25
C ILE A 31 -22.39 18.09 10.43
N TRP A 32 -22.41 19.05 11.34
CA TRP A 32 -23.31 19.04 12.48
C TRP A 32 -24.20 20.27 12.44
N LYS A 33 -25.51 20.04 12.47
CA LYS A 33 -26.53 21.08 12.50
C LYS A 33 -26.90 21.39 13.94
N ILE A 34 -27.05 22.68 14.27
CA ILE A 34 -27.52 23.10 15.59
C ILE A 34 -28.89 22.43 15.88
N GLY A 35 -28.98 21.68 16.98
CA GLY A 35 -30.17 20.92 17.37
C GLY A 35 -30.22 19.45 16.94
N GLN A 36 -29.19 18.93 16.25
CA GLN A 36 -29.04 17.49 16.00
C GLN A 36 -28.15 16.81 17.05
N SER A 37 -28.40 15.53 17.31
CA SER A 37 -27.66 14.74 18.31
C SER A 37 -26.34 14.14 17.78
N GLN A 38 -26.17 14.03 16.46
CA GLN A 38 -25.02 13.36 15.83
C GLN A 38 -24.50 14.13 14.61
N TRP A 39 -23.21 13.97 14.34
CA TRP A 39 -22.58 14.45 13.11
C TRP A 39 -23.03 13.58 11.94
N LEU A 40 -23.51 14.20 10.87
CA LEU A 40 -23.98 13.50 9.67
C LEU A 40 -23.07 13.86 8.49
N PRO A 41 -22.78 12.92 7.58
CA PRO A 41 -22.06 13.23 6.35
C PRO A 41 -22.89 14.17 5.47
N ALA A 42 -22.21 15.04 4.74
CA ALA A 42 -22.84 16.07 3.92
C ALA A 42 -23.90 15.49 2.95
N ASN A 43 -23.64 14.31 2.37
CA ASN A 43 -24.55 13.63 1.44
C ASN A 43 -25.92 13.22 2.03
N GLN A 44 -26.04 13.10 3.36
CA GLN A 44 -27.29 12.73 4.04
C GLN A 44 -28.18 13.93 4.34
N ILE A 45 -27.68 15.15 4.15
CA ILE A 45 -28.43 16.38 4.41
C ILE A 45 -29.10 16.82 3.11
N PRO A 46 -30.43 16.66 2.95
CA PRO A 46 -31.13 17.03 1.72
C PRO A 46 -31.00 18.53 1.40
N GLU A 47 -30.82 19.38 2.41
CA GLU A 47 -30.56 20.82 2.24
C GLU A 47 -29.22 21.11 1.53
N LEU A 48 -28.23 20.21 1.65
CA LEU A 48 -26.92 20.36 1.01
C LEU A 48 -26.85 19.70 -0.37
N SER A 49 -27.88 18.99 -0.81
CA SER A 49 -27.89 18.28 -2.09
C SER A 49 -27.53 19.17 -3.28
N ASN A 50 -28.07 20.39 -3.32
CA ASN A 50 -27.78 21.38 -4.37
C ASN A 50 -26.30 21.80 -4.36
N LEU A 51 -25.71 22.00 -3.18
CA LEU A 51 -24.29 22.34 -3.05
C LEU A 51 -23.40 21.16 -3.46
N LEU A 52 -23.78 19.93 -3.10
CA LEU A 52 -23.01 18.73 -3.43
C LEU A 52 -23.07 18.35 -4.92
N ASN A 53 -24.13 18.76 -5.62
CA ASN A 53 -24.26 18.56 -7.06
C ASN A 53 -23.38 19.52 -7.87
N GLU A 54 -23.00 20.67 -7.30
CA GLU A 54 -22.04 21.60 -7.88
C GLU A 54 -20.59 21.13 -7.76
N ILE A 55 -20.28 20.29 -6.77
CA ILE A 55 -18.91 19.77 -6.57
C ILE A 55 -18.58 18.78 -7.70
N PRO A 56 -17.49 19.02 -8.46
CA PRO A 56 -17.04 18.07 -9.48
C PRO A 56 -16.80 16.69 -8.85
N PRO A 57 -17.09 15.59 -9.55
CA PRO A 57 -16.85 14.25 -9.01
C PRO A 57 -15.39 14.14 -8.56
N GLU A 58 -15.21 13.72 -7.30
CA GLU A 58 -13.88 13.54 -6.72
C GLU A 58 -13.08 12.59 -7.63
N PRO A 59 -11.81 12.90 -7.95
CA PRO A 59 -10.96 11.96 -8.66
C PRO A 59 -10.96 10.63 -7.88
N PRO A 60 -10.97 9.47 -8.56
CA PRO A 60 -11.08 8.18 -7.90
C PRO A 60 -10.02 8.08 -6.81
N SER A 61 -10.48 8.08 -5.56
CA SER A 61 -9.66 7.83 -4.38
C SER A 61 -9.37 6.33 -4.32
N CYS A 62 -8.62 5.83 -5.31
CA CYS A 62 -7.73 4.71 -5.07
C CYS A 62 -6.63 5.30 -4.16
N VAL A 63 -6.32 4.76 -3.00
CA VAL A 63 -5.99 3.38 -2.70
C VAL A 63 -6.21 3.23 -1.19
N ASN A 64 -6.65 2.05 -0.74
CA ASN A 64 -6.56 1.67 0.67
C ASN A 64 -5.22 2.14 1.24
N SER A 65 -5.25 3.01 2.24
CA SER A 65 -4.08 3.56 2.94
C SER A 65 -3.39 2.51 3.83
N MET A 66 -3.42 1.24 3.41
CA MET A 66 -2.66 0.18 4.00
C MET A 66 -1.39 0.00 3.16
N PRO A 67 -0.20 0.02 3.77
CA PRO A 67 1.04 -0.14 3.04
C PRO A 67 1.06 -1.49 2.30
N PRO A 68 1.44 -1.50 1.01
CA PRO A 68 1.56 -2.75 0.27
C PRO A 68 2.69 -3.58 0.85
N LYS A 69 2.56 -4.92 0.79
CA LYS A 69 3.56 -5.82 1.38
C LYS A 69 4.94 -5.61 0.75
N THR A 70 5.96 -5.50 1.59
CA THR A 70 7.31 -5.10 1.18
C THR A 70 8.22 -6.29 0.82
N TRP A 71 7.81 -7.53 1.11
CA TRP A 71 8.61 -8.78 0.93
C TRP A 71 9.98 -8.74 1.65
N LEU A 72 10.09 -7.91 2.69
CA LEU A 72 11.35 -7.55 3.33
C LEU A 72 11.84 -8.70 4.23
N VAL A 73 10.94 -9.31 4.99
CA VAL A 73 11.23 -10.46 5.86
C VAL A 73 11.63 -11.67 5.02
N GLU A 74 10.91 -11.94 3.93
CA GLU A 74 11.23 -13.01 2.99
C GLU A 74 12.59 -12.79 2.32
N SER A 75 12.92 -11.55 1.98
CA SER A 75 14.23 -11.19 1.42
C SER A 75 15.35 -11.42 2.44
N ILE A 76 15.15 -11.06 3.72
CA ILE A 76 16.12 -11.31 4.80
C ILE A 76 16.31 -12.82 5.01
N LEU A 77 15.23 -13.59 5.01
CA LEU A 77 15.29 -15.04 5.19
C LEU A 77 16.07 -15.71 4.04
N VAL A 78 15.82 -15.30 2.79
CA VAL A 78 16.57 -15.76 1.61
C VAL A 78 18.04 -15.32 1.67
N THR A 79 18.33 -14.10 2.15
CA THR A 79 19.71 -13.59 2.28
C THR A 79 20.54 -14.41 3.27
N LEU A 80 19.94 -14.80 4.40
CA LEU A 80 20.60 -15.61 5.43
C LEU A 80 20.86 -17.04 4.97
N PHE A 81 19.95 -17.64 4.19
CA PHE A 81 20.04 -19.06 3.80
C PHE A 81 20.70 -19.30 2.43
N CYS A 82 20.80 -18.32 1.53
CA CYS A 82 21.20 -18.59 0.14
C CYS A 82 21.87 -17.40 -0.60
N CYS A 83 23.07 -17.01 -0.20
CA CYS A 83 23.97 -16.17 -1.01
C CYS A 83 23.65 -14.65 -1.01
N MET A 84 24.65 -13.87 -0.59
CA MET A 84 24.64 -12.40 -0.47
C MET A 84 24.09 -11.59 -1.67
N PRO A 85 24.35 -11.90 -2.95
CA PRO A 85 24.06 -10.94 -4.02
C PRO A 85 22.57 -10.82 -4.40
N PHE A 86 21.80 -11.92 -4.37
CA PHE A 86 20.38 -11.88 -4.71
C PHE A 86 19.50 -11.31 -3.59
N GLY A 87 19.92 -11.50 -2.33
CA GLY A 87 19.25 -10.96 -1.16
C GLY A 87 19.28 -9.42 -1.08
N ILE A 88 20.42 -8.81 -1.39
CA ILE A 88 20.62 -7.35 -1.34
C ILE A 88 19.65 -6.62 -2.29
N MET A 89 19.44 -7.15 -3.50
CA MET A 89 18.51 -6.55 -4.47
C MET A 89 17.05 -6.58 -3.98
N GLY A 90 16.65 -7.65 -3.28
CA GLY A 90 15.33 -7.74 -2.65
C GLY A 90 15.14 -6.68 -1.57
N ILE A 91 16.15 -6.48 -0.71
CA ILE A 91 16.13 -5.51 0.38
C ILE A 91 16.02 -4.07 -0.16
N VAL A 92 16.78 -3.70 -1.18
CA VAL A 92 16.73 -2.36 -1.79
C VAL A 92 15.37 -2.07 -2.42
N LYS A 93 14.76 -3.07 -3.08
CA LYS A 93 13.42 -2.89 -3.65
C LYS A 93 12.36 -2.77 -2.56
N ALA A 94 12.50 -3.51 -1.46
CA ALA A 94 11.62 -3.41 -0.30
C ALA A 94 11.72 -2.03 0.40
N SER A 95 12.94 -1.48 0.56
CA SER A 95 13.11 -0.13 1.12
C SER A 95 12.52 0.97 0.23
N ASN A 96 12.54 0.78 -1.09
CA ASN A 96 11.92 1.71 -2.04
C ASN A 96 10.38 1.69 -1.97
N VAL A 97 9.75 0.57 -1.58
CA VAL A 97 8.29 0.50 -1.34
C VAL A 97 7.93 1.40 -0.17
N GLU A 98 8.64 1.27 0.96
CA GLU A 98 8.41 2.07 2.16
C GLU A 98 8.61 3.57 1.87
N SER A 99 9.68 3.92 1.15
CA SER A 99 9.96 5.31 0.76
C SER A 99 8.91 5.88 -0.21
N ALA A 100 8.44 5.08 -1.17
CA ALA A 100 7.38 5.50 -2.10
C ALA A 100 6.02 5.65 -1.39
N TYR A 101 5.75 4.79 -0.41
CA TYR A 101 4.54 4.86 0.40
C TYR A 101 4.54 6.08 1.31
N ASN A 102 5.63 6.34 2.03
CA ASN A 102 5.77 7.49 2.92
C ASN A 102 5.78 8.84 2.18
N SER A 103 6.05 8.83 0.86
CA SER A 103 5.92 10.03 0.00
C SER A 103 4.52 10.21 -0.60
N GLY A 104 3.53 9.41 -0.18
CA GLY A 104 2.14 9.48 -0.64
C GLY A 104 1.92 8.93 -2.05
N ARG A 105 2.93 8.31 -2.68
CA ARG A 105 2.87 7.79 -4.05
C ARG A 105 2.53 6.30 -4.06
N ILE A 106 1.28 5.99 -3.75
CA ILE A 106 0.83 4.61 -3.50
C ILE A 106 0.93 3.70 -4.74
N GLU A 107 0.60 4.23 -5.92
CA GLU A 107 0.73 3.50 -7.21
C GLU A 107 2.17 3.02 -7.45
N LEU A 108 3.17 3.85 -7.14
CA LEU A 108 4.59 3.49 -7.28
C LEU A 108 5.02 2.44 -6.27
N ALA A 109 4.55 2.54 -5.02
CA ALA A 109 4.82 1.55 -3.98
C ALA A 109 4.33 0.15 -4.39
N LEU A 110 3.19 0.08 -5.08
CA LEU A 110 2.61 -1.17 -5.56
C LEU A 110 3.43 -1.81 -6.69
N GLN A 111 3.96 -0.99 -7.61
CA GLN A 111 4.86 -1.47 -8.66
C GLN A 111 6.17 -2.04 -8.09
N TYR A 112 6.77 -1.37 -7.08
CA TYR A 112 7.98 -1.86 -6.43
C TYR A 112 7.74 -3.17 -5.66
N SER A 113 6.59 -3.34 -5.02
CA SER A 113 6.21 -4.59 -4.34
C SER A 113 6.13 -5.77 -5.31
N ASN A 114 5.52 -5.58 -6.48
CA ASN A 114 5.42 -6.61 -7.51
C ASN A 114 6.78 -7.01 -8.10
N GLN A 115 7.71 -6.04 -8.23
CA GLN A 115 9.08 -6.34 -8.64
C GLN A 115 9.81 -7.13 -7.55
N ALA A 116 9.71 -6.72 -6.28
CA ALA A 116 10.34 -7.41 -5.16
C ALA A 116 9.93 -8.89 -5.08
N LYS A 117 8.64 -9.19 -5.31
CA LYS A 117 8.15 -10.58 -5.41
C LYS A 117 8.93 -11.43 -6.40
N LYS A 118 9.17 -10.91 -7.60
CA LYS A 118 9.85 -11.66 -8.67
C LYS A 118 11.29 -11.99 -8.29
N TRP A 119 12.00 -11.04 -7.68
CA TRP A 119 13.37 -11.22 -7.21
C TRP A 119 13.47 -12.27 -6.10
N VAL A 120 12.59 -12.23 -5.12
CA VAL A 120 12.54 -13.23 -4.03
C VAL A 120 12.24 -14.61 -4.59
N LEU A 121 11.27 -14.70 -5.50
CA LEU A 121 10.88 -15.98 -6.11
C LEU A 121 12.00 -16.56 -6.98
N TRP A 122 12.67 -15.73 -7.79
CA TRP A 122 13.84 -16.16 -8.56
C TRP A 122 14.96 -16.67 -7.65
N GLY A 123 15.25 -15.96 -6.54
CA GLY A 123 16.26 -16.38 -5.57
C GLY A 123 15.97 -17.73 -4.94
N PHE A 124 14.70 -18.06 -4.69
CA PHE A 124 14.31 -19.38 -4.17
C PHE A 124 14.58 -20.50 -5.19
N PHE A 125 14.27 -20.27 -6.47
CA PHE A 125 14.47 -21.28 -7.51
C PHE A 125 15.94 -21.48 -7.89
N THR A 126 16.75 -20.42 -7.89
CA THR A 126 18.19 -20.54 -8.16
C THR A 126 18.89 -21.38 -7.10
N MET A 127 18.51 -21.24 -5.83
CA MET A 127 18.98 -22.05 -4.71
C MET A 127 18.71 -23.54 -4.91
N LEU A 128 17.44 -23.86 -5.15
CA LEU A 128 16.97 -25.23 -5.33
C LEU A 128 17.69 -25.90 -6.51
N GLY A 129 17.91 -25.15 -7.60
CA GLY A 129 18.64 -25.62 -8.77
C GLY A 129 20.10 -25.95 -8.48
N ILE A 130 20.81 -25.09 -7.74
CA ILE A 130 22.22 -25.33 -7.38
C ILE A 130 22.34 -26.56 -6.46
N ILE A 131 21.45 -26.71 -5.47
CA ILE A 131 21.45 -27.87 -4.57
C ILE A 131 21.14 -29.16 -5.32
N ALA A 132 20.13 -29.15 -6.19
CA ALA A 132 19.78 -30.31 -7.00
C ALA A 132 20.96 -30.74 -7.88
N LEU A 133 21.63 -29.79 -8.53
CA LEU A 133 22.81 -30.05 -9.37
C LEU A 133 23.99 -30.61 -8.54
N TYR A 134 24.24 -30.06 -7.35
CA TYR A 134 25.27 -30.58 -6.44
C TYR A 134 25.00 -32.02 -6.01
N ILE A 135 23.77 -32.35 -5.61
CA ILE A 135 23.37 -33.72 -5.24
C ILE A 135 23.53 -34.67 -6.43
N LEU A 136 23.12 -34.25 -7.63
CA LEU A 136 23.26 -35.05 -8.85
C LEU A 136 24.74 -35.35 -9.15
N ALA A 137 25.62 -34.36 -9.02
CA ALA A 137 27.06 -34.53 -9.20
C ALA A 137 27.65 -35.54 -8.19
N VAL A 138 27.27 -35.45 -6.92
CA VAL A 138 27.72 -36.38 -5.87
C VAL A 138 27.26 -37.81 -6.16
N ILE A 139 26.01 -38.00 -6.58
CA ILE A 139 25.48 -39.33 -6.96
C ILE A 139 26.26 -39.90 -8.14
N VAL A 140 26.51 -39.11 -9.18
CA VAL A 140 27.28 -39.55 -10.36
C VAL A 140 28.70 -39.95 -9.95
N ILE A 141 29.37 -39.12 -9.15
CA ILE A 141 30.72 -39.42 -8.64
C ILE A 141 30.71 -40.71 -7.81
N ALA A 142 29.74 -40.89 -6.92
CA ALA A 142 29.62 -42.09 -6.09
C ALA A 142 29.38 -43.37 -6.93
N VAL A 143 28.53 -43.30 -7.95
CA VAL A 143 28.29 -44.41 -8.89
C VAL A 143 29.56 -44.73 -9.67
N ILE A 144 30.26 -43.72 -10.15
CA ILE A 144 31.55 -43.89 -10.82
C ILE A 144 32.54 -44.60 -9.89
N SER A 145 32.73 -44.10 -8.67
CA SER A 145 33.63 -44.73 -7.69
C SER A 145 33.25 -46.17 -7.34
N TYR A 146 31.95 -46.47 -7.27
CA TYR A 146 31.45 -47.83 -7.06
C TYR A 146 31.76 -48.76 -8.24
N VAL A 147 31.69 -48.26 -9.48
CA VAL A 147 32.02 -49.04 -10.69
C VAL A 147 33.52 -49.30 -10.82
N TYR A 148 34.36 -48.40 -10.30
CA TYR A 148 35.82 -48.52 -10.37
C TYR A 148 36.47 -49.23 -9.14
N SER A 149 35.68 -49.61 -8.12
CA SER A 149 36.13 -50.46 -7.00
C SER A 149 35.87 -51.93 -7.28
#